data_AF-A0A0E3YZR4-F1
#
_entry.id   AF-A0A0E3YZR4-F1
#
_cell.length_a   1.000
_cell.length_b   1.000
_cell.length_c   1.000
_cell.angle_alpha   90.00
_cell.angle_beta   90.00
_cell.angle_gamma   90.00
#
_symmetry.space_group_name_H-M   'P 1'
#
loop_
_entity.id
_entity.type
_entity.pdbx_description
1 polymer ?
#
loop_
_entity_poly.entity_id
_entity_poly.type
_entity_poly.pdbx_seq_one_letter_code
_entity_poly.pdbx_strand_id
1 'polypeptide(L)'
;MSRSTPLGLLLALAVAASAAQAQSVAPNRYGKPPPAATGNAYERQQQAAGDARRRQDEATRRAERDRLGIAIDANRQRLEADRARTDRRRAAAANPAESERLRLDYEQRRQAYEREREELERRRAAAESRPAPPAKP
;
A
#
# COMPACT_ATOMS: atom_id res chain seq x y z
N MET A 1 -43.04 9.35 41.47
CA MET A 1 -42.34 9.96 42.62
C MET A 1 -40.88 10.01 42.30
N SER A 2 -40.37 11.23 42.10
CA SER A 2 -38.98 11.54 41.79
C SER A 2 -38.05 11.30 42.97
N ARG A 3 -36.75 11.18 42.65
CA ARG A 3 -35.53 11.57 43.40
C ARG A 3 -34.52 10.42 43.42
N SER A 4 -33.23 10.58 43.20
CA SER A 4 -32.38 11.67 42.73
C SER A 4 -31.02 11.03 42.46
N THR A 5 -30.42 11.32 41.32
CA THR A 5 -29.02 11.03 41.00
C THR A 5 -28.08 12.04 41.68
N PRO A 6 -26.92 11.62 42.23
CA PRO A 6 -25.73 12.46 42.30
C PRO A 6 -24.81 12.03 41.12
N LEU A 7 -24.58 12.82 40.08
CA LEU A 7 -23.88 14.12 40.04
C LEU A 7 -22.53 14.04 40.76
N GLY A 8 -21.55 13.50 40.03
CA GLY A 8 -20.16 13.43 40.43
C GLY A 8 -19.29 13.43 39.16
N LEU A 9 -18.91 14.65 38.76
CA LEU A 9 -17.84 15.06 37.84
C LEU A 9 -16.84 13.93 37.52
N LEU A 10 -16.52 13.66 36.25
CA LEU A 10 -15.44 14.37 35.55
C LEU A 10 -15.57 14.15 34.04
N LEU A 11 -16.14 15.14 33.35
CA LEU A 11 -16.03 15.31 31.91
C LEU A 11 -14.95 16.36 31.65
N ALA A 12 -13.75 15.91 31.27
CA ALA A 12 -12.57 16.74 30.97
C ALA A 12 -11.57 15.78 30.30
N LEU A 13 -11.08 15.90 29.07
CA LEU A 13 -10.95 16.95 28.05
C LEU A 13 -11.10 16.22 26.69
N ALA A 14 -11.97 16.66 25.78
CA ALA A 14 -11.61 17.55 24.67
C ALA A 14 -10.32 17.11 23.95
N VAL A 15 -10.43 16.38 22.84
CA VAL A 15 -10.36 17.01 21.50
C VAL A 15 -9.17 17.97 21.41
N ALA A 16 -7.97 17.42 21.18
CA ALA A 16 -6.93 18.13 20.46
C ALA A 16 -7.10 17.74 18.98
N ALA A 17 -8.07 18.31 18.24
CA ALA A 17 -7.98 19.65 17.67
C ALA A 17 -6.56 19.95 17.17
N SER A 18 -6.27 19.43 15.97
CA SER A 18 -5.78 20.19 14.82
C SER A 18 -5.53 21.68 15.11
N ALA A 19 -4.34 21.99 15.62
CA ALA A 19 -3.78 23.33 15.62
C ALA A 19 -2.27 23.21 15.41
N ALA A 20 -1.88 22.65 14.25
CA ALA A 20 -0.59 22.95 13.65
C ALA A 20 -0.60 24.44 13.29
N GLN A 21 -0.22 25.20 14.30
CA GLN A 21 0.19 26.60 14.36
C GLN A 21 0.17 27.30 12.99
N ALA A 22 -0.86 28.12 12.79
CA ALA A 22 -0.75 29.30 11.95
C ALA A 22 0.35 30.18 12.56
N GLN A 23 1.59 29.96 12.14
CA GLN A 23 2.70 30.85 12.41
C GLN A 23 2.38 32.16 11.71
N SER A 24 1.85 33.12 12.46
CA SER A 24 1.70 34.50 12.01
C SER A 24 3.10 35.06 11.76
N VAL A 25 3.57 34.95 10.53
CA VAL A 25 4.81 35.60 10.09
C VAL A 25 4.53 37.09 10.10
N ALA A 26 4.95 37.78 11.16
CA ALA A 26 5.01 39.23 11.17
C ALA A 26 5.89 39.68 9.99
N PRO A 27 5.45 40.63 9.14
CA PRO A 27 6.31 41.14 8.08
C PRO A 27 7.48 41.87 8.73
N ASN A 28 8.66 41.28 8.60
CA ASN A 28 9.91 41.82 9.11
C ASN A 28 10.28 43.08 8.29
N ARG A 29 9.72 44.24 8.67
CA ARG A 29 9.74 45.49 7.88
C ARG A 29 11.14 46.09 7.66
N TYR A 30 12.12 45.63 8.43
CA TYR A 30 13.52 46.09 8.38
C TYR A 30 14.54 44.94 8.31
N GLY A 31 14.09 43.71 8.06
CA GLY A 31 14.99 42.60 7.79
C GLY A 31 15.67 42.82 6.44
N LYS A 32 17.00 42.93 6.43
CA LYS A 32 17.82 42.88 5.21
C LYS A 32 17.29 41.70 4.38
N PRO A 33 16.84 41.91 3.12
CA PRO A 33 16.35 40.80 2.32
C PRO A 33 17.43 39.72 2.33
N PRO A 34 17.05 38.42 2.45
CA PRO A 34 18.03 37.36 2.33
C PRO A 34 18.81 37.64 1.04
N PRO A 35 20.15 37.53 1.07
CA PRO A 35 20.95 37.84 -0.11
C PRO A 35 20.34 37.08 -1.27
N ALA A 36 19.93 37.80 -2.32
CA ALA A 36 19.34 37.20 -3.50
C ALA A 36 20.34 36.14 -3.94
N ALA A 37 19.99 34.86 -3.77
CA ALA A 37 20.87 33.78 -4.14
C ALA A 37 21.15 33.95 -5.63
N THR A 38 22.35 34.43 -5.95
CA THR A 38 22.87 34.80 -7.27
C THR A 38 23.07 33.55 -8.11
N GLY A 39 21.95 32.89 -8.38
CA GLY A 39 21.81 31.72 -9.22
C GLY A 39 20.44 31.80 -9.87
N ASN A 40 20.38 31.46 -11.17
CA ASN A 40 19.19 31.59 -12.01
C ASN A 40 17.99 30.93 -11.32
N ALA A 41 16.99 31.72 -10.92
CA ALA A 41 15.75 31.19 -10.31
C ALA A 41 15.09 30.14 -11.22
N TYR A 42 15.25 30.30 -12.53
CA TYR A 42 14.84 29.36 -13.56
C TYR A 42 15.54 27.99 -13.45
N GLU A 43 16.86 27.95 -13.22
CA GLU A 43 17.60 26.70 -13.04
C GLU A 43 17.14 25.95 -11.78
N ARG A 44 16.93 26.66 -10.67
CA ARG A 44 16.37 26.06 -9.45
C ARG A 44 14.98 25.48 -9.68
N GLN A 45 14.14 26.18 -10.43
CA GLN A 45 12.80 25.70 -10.78
C GLN A 45 12.86 24.44 -11.66
N GLN A 46 13.75 24.40 -12.66
CA GLN A 46 13.96 23.23 -13.51
C GLN A 46 14.47 22.02 -12.71
N GLN A 47 15.43 22.24 -11.81
CA GLN A 47 15.95 21.20 -10.91
C GLN A 47 14.84 20.66 -9.99
N ALA A 48 14.08 21.53 -9.33
CA ALA A 48 12.98 21.12 -8.46
C ALA A 48 11.89 20.33 -9.21
N ALA A 49 11.56 20.73 -10.44
CA ALA A 49 10.62 20.00 -11.29
C ALA A 49 11.18 18.63 -11.73
N GLY A 50 12.49 18.54 -12.02
CA GLY A 50 13.18 17.29 -12.31
C GLY A 50 13.16 16.33 -11.11
N ASP A 51 13.47 16.83 -9.93
CA ASP A 51 13.47 16.06 -8.68
C ASP A 51 12.07 15.54 -8.33
N ALA A 52 11.05 16.41 -8.45
CA ALA A 52 9.65 16.03 -8.20
C ALA A 52 9.19 14.90 -9.12
N ARG A 53 9.53 14.95 -10.42
CA ARG A 53 9.24 13.87 -11.38
C ARG A 53 9.92 12.57 -10.98
N ARG A 54 11.21 12.61 -10.64
CA ARG A 54 11.95 11.40 -10.20
C ARG A 54 11.33 10.76 -8.96
N ARG A 55 10.91 11.56 -7.98
CA ARG A 55 10.21 11.07 -6.78
C ARG A 55 8.86 10.45 -7.10
N GLN A 56 8.09 11.05 -8.01
CA GLN A 56 6.81 10.50 -8.45
C GLN A 56 6.99 9.15 -9.18
N ASP A 57 7.99 9.06 -10.07
CA ASP A 57 8.29 7.84 -10.79
C ASP A 57 8.72 6.72 -9.84
N GLU A 58 9.54 7.06 -8.83
CA GLU A 58 9.98 6.10 -7.82
C GLU A 58 8.83 5.62 -6.92
N ALA A 59 7.96 6.54 -6.48
CA ALA A 59 6.76 6.20 -5.72
C ALA A 59 5.84 5.26 -6.52
N THR A 60 5.69 5.52 -7.83
CA THR A 60 4.89 4.67 -8.73
C THR A 60 5.49 3.27 -8.85
N ARG A 61 6.82 3.15 -9.04
CA ARG A 61 7.51 1.85 -9.09
C ARG A 61 7.40 1.08 -7.77
N ARG A 62 7.48 1.78 -6.63
CA ARG A 62 7.28 1.16 -5.30
C ARG A 62 5.86 0.61 -5.17
N ALA A 63 4.84 1.44 -5.46
CA ALA A 63 3.45 1.02 -5.39
C ALA A 63 3.13 -0.15 -6.34
N GLU A 64 3.73 -0.20 -7.53
CA GLU A 64 3.60 -1.32 -8.46
C GLU A 64 4.15 -2.63 -7.86
N ARG A 65 5.36 -2.60 -7.28
CA ARG A 65 5.96 -3.76 -6.62
C ARG A 65 5.11 -4.24 -5.43
N ASP A 66 4.60 -3.31 -4.62
CA ASP A 66 3.76 -3.64 -3.46
C ASP A 66 2.46 -4.31 -3.90
N ARG A 67 1.81 -3.81 -4.96
CA ARG A 67 0.59 -4.42 -5.53
C ARG A 67 0.85 -5.84 -6.01
N LEU A 68 1.99 -6.09 -6.66
CA LEU A 68 2.36 -7.43 -7.11
C LEU A 68 2.65 -8.37 -5.94
N GLY A 69 3.33 -7.89 -4.89
CA GLY A 69 3.53 -8.64 -3.65
C GLY A 69 2.20 -9.08 -3.02
N ILE A 70 1.28 -8.13 -2.83
CA ILE A 70 -0.07 -8.40 -2.29
C ILE A 70 -0.83 -9.42 -3.15
N ALA A 71 -0.73 -9.33 -4.49
CA ALA A 71 -1.41 -10.26 -5.38
C ALA A 71 -0.86 -11.70 -5.28
N ILE A 72 0.46 -11.86 -5.13
CA ILE A 72 1.10 -13.16 -4.92
C ILE A 72 0.65 -13.77 -3.60
N ASP A 73 0.66 -12.99 -2.52
CA ASP A 73 0.21 -13.44 -1.20
C ASP A 73 -1.27 -13.82 -1.22
N ALA A 74 -2.11 -13.04 -1.89
CA ALA A 74 -3.53 -13.35 -2.05
C ALA A 74 -3.77 -14.63 -2.89
N ASN A 75 -2.96 -14.89 -3.92
CA ASN A 75 -3.01 -16.17 -4.66
C ASN A 75 -2.64 -17.34 -3.74
N ARG A 76 -1.57 -17.21 -2.94
CA ARG A 76 -1.18 -18.23 -1.95
C ARG A 76 -2.29 -18.52 -0.96
N GLN A 77 -2.90 -17.50 -0.37
CA GLN A 77 -4.01 -17.66 0.57
C GLN A 77 -5.22 -18.35 -0.06
N ARG A 78 -5.55 -18.02 -1.32
CA ARG A 78 -6.63 -18.69 -2.07
C ARG A 78 -6.34 -20.18 -2.26
N LEU A 79 -5.11 -20.54 -2.62
CA LEU A 79 -4.69 -21.94 -2.75
C LEU A 79 -4.79 -22.70 -1.43
N GLU A 80 -4.26 -22.13 -0.34
CA GLU A 80 -4.31 -22.74 1.01
C GLU A 80 -5.75 -22.91 1.50
N ALA A 81 -6.60 -21.91 1.30
CA ALA A 81 -8.02 -21.99 1.63
C ALA A 81 -8.74 -23.06 0.81
N ASP A 82 -8.42 -23.19 -0.49
CA ASP A 82 -9.03 -24.20 -1.35
C ASP A 82 -8.59 -25.62 -1.00
N ARG A 83 -7.32 -25.78 -0.63
CA ARG A 83 -6.79 -27.03 -0.07
C ARG A 83 -7.57 -27.43 1.18
N ALA A 84 -7.66 -26.52 2.16
CA ALA A 84 -8.36 -26.79 3.41
C ALA A 84 -9.87 -27.07 3.21
N ARG A 85 -10.52 -26.44 2.23
CA ARG A 85 -11.90 -26.77 1.85
C ARG A 85 -12.00 -28.15 1.23
N THR A 86 -11.10 -28.48 0.30
CA THR A 86 -11.07 -29.78 -0.38
C THR A 86 -10.80 -30.89 0.62
N ASP A 87 -9.81 -30.74 1.49
CA ASP A 87 -9.45 -31.74 2.52
C ASP A 87 -10.63 -32.02 3.45
N ARG A 88 -11.37 -30.98 3.88
CA ARG A 88 -12.60 -31.15 4.67
C ARG A 88 -13.69 -31.90 3.91
N ARG A 89 -13.91 -31.57 2.64
CA ARG A 89 -14.91 -32.27 1.80
C ARG A 89 -14.52 -33.73 1.55
N ARG A 90 -13.23 -34.01 1.34
CA ARG A 90 -12.70 -35.36 1.17
C ARG A 90 -12.84 -36.19 2.45
N ALA A 91 -12.57 -35.60 3.61
CA ALA A 91 -12.76 -36.26 4.90
C ALA A 91 -14.23 -36.60 5.18
N ALA A 92 -15.16 -35.81 4.65
CA ALA A 92 -16.60 -36.03 4.76
C ALA A 92 -17.23 -36.82 3.60
N ALA A 93 -16.44 -37.25 2.60
CA ALA A 93 -16.95 -37.92 1.42
C ALA A 93 -17.51 -39.31 1.77
N ALA A 94 -18.62 -39.68 1.16
CA ALA A 94 -19.33 -40.92 1.50
C ALA A 94 -18.63 -42.18 0.95
N ASN A 95 -17.81 -42.02 -0.09
CA ASN A 95 -17.10 -43.14 -0.71
C ASN A 95 -15.73 -42.70 -1.31
N PRO A 96 -14.83 -43.67 -1.57
CA PRO A 96 -13.51 -43.37 -2.12
C PRO A 96 -13.53 -42.71 -3.51
N ALA A 97 -14.49 -43.07 -4.36
CA ALA A 97 -14.57 -42.53 -5.72
C ALA A 97 -14.88 -41.01 -5.71
N GLU A 98 -15.74 -40.57 -4.79
CA GLU A 98 -16.03 -39.15 -4.56
C GLU A 98 -14.82 -38.39 -4.01
N SER A 99 -14.09 -39.00 -3.07
CA SER A 99 -12.85 -38.41 -2.53
C SER A 99 -11.78 -38.22 -3.60
N GLU A 100 -11.63 -39.18 -4.52
CA GLU A 100 -10.70 -39.08 -5.65
C GLU A 100 -11.12 -38.01 -6.67
N ARG A 101 -12.42 -37.90 -6.97
CA ARG A 101 -12.93 -36.80 -7.81
C ARG A 101 -12.59 -35.44 -7.21
N LEU A 102 -12.83 -35.26 -5.92
CA LEU A 102 -12.48 -34.02 -5.21
C LEU A 102 -10.97 -33.72 -5.24
N ARG A 103 -10.12 -34.75 -5.14
CA ARG A 103 -8.66 -34.61 -5.29
C ARG A 103 -8.29 -34.12 -6.69
N LEU A 104 -8.81 -34.77 -7.73
CA LEU A 104 -8.53 -34.40 -9.12
C LEU A 104 -8.99 -32.98 -9.46
N ASP A 105 -10.20 -32.60 -9.01
CA ASP A 105 -10.72 -31.26 -9.19
C ASP A 105 -9.83 -30.21 -8.51
N TYR A 106 -9.33 -30.51 -7.30
CA TYR A 106 -8.38 -29.63 -6.62
C TYR A 106 -7.03 -29.54 -7.35
N GLU A 107 -6.51 -30.65 -7.88
CA GLU A 107 -5.26 -30.63 -8.65
C GLU A 107 -5.37 -29.76 -9.90
N GLN A 108 -6.50 -29.80 -10.59
CA GLN A 108 -6.76 -28.92 -11.72
C GLN A 108 -6.76 -27.44 -11.30
N ARG A 109 -7.42 -27.08 -10.19
CA ARG A 109 -7.42 -25.72 -9.67
C ARG A 109 -6.04 -25.29 -9.16
N ARG A 110 -5.29 -26.18 -8.51
CA ARG A 110 -3.91 -25.95 -8.05
C ARG A 110 -3.02 -25.53 -9.22
N GLN A 111 -3.06 -26.25 -10.34
CA GLN A 111 -2.28 -25.89 -11.53
C GLN A 111 -2.66 -24.50 -12.07
N ALA A 112 -3.94 -24.12 -11.99
CA ALA A 112 -4.36 -22.77 -12.37
C ALA A 112 -3.77 -21.70 -11.46
N TYR A 113 -3.77 -21.92 -10.14
CA TYR A 113 -3.12 -21.01 -9.19
C TYR A 113 -1.62 -20.91 -9.40
N GLU A 114 -0.94 -22.03 -9.70
CA GLU A 114 0.50 -22.06 -9.98
C GLU A 114 0.85 -21.22 -11.22
N ARG A 115 0.08 -21.37 -12.32
CA ARG A 115 0.26 -20.53 -13.52
C ARG A 115 0.03 -19.04 -13.23
N GLU A 116 -1.00 -18.71 -12.47
CA GLU A 116 -1.27 -17.32 -12.05
C GLU A 116 -0.11 -16.77 -11.21
N ARG A 117 0.43 -17.57 -10.28
CA ARG A 117 1.58 -17.20 -9.45
C ARG A 117 2.82 -16.94 -10.31
N GLU A 118 3.14 -17.83 -11.24
CA GLU A 118 4.28 -17.67 -12.16
C GLU A 118 4.14 -16.42 -13.04
N GLU A 119 2.93 -16.09 -13.48
CA GLU A 119 2.69 -14.86 -14.21
C GLU A 119 2.92 -13.62 -13.34
N LEU A 120 2.43 -13.61 -12.10
CA LEU A 120 2.66 -12.52 -11.15
C LEU A 120 4.14 -12.38 -10.80
N GLU A 121 4.86 -13.49 -10.61
CA GLU A 121 6.30 -13.51 -10.37
C GLU A 121 7.09 -12.96 -11.57
N ARG A 122 6.72 -13.33 -12.80
CA ARG A 122 7.31 -12.74 -14.02
C ARG A 122 7.06 -11.24 -14.12
N ARG A 123 5.84 -10.78 -13.83
CA ARG A 123 5.52 -9.34 -13.79
C ARG A 123 6.32 -8.60 -12.71
N ARG A 124 6.51 -9.22 -11.55
CA ARG A 124 7.34 -8.69 -10.47
C ARG A 124 8.81 -8.57 -10.90
N ALA A 125 9.36 -9.61 -11.50
CA ALA A 125 10.73 -9.58 -12.03
C ALA A 125 10.90 -8.51 -13.14
N ALA A 126 9.89 -8.33 -13.99
CA ALA A 126 9.88 -7.27 -15.01
C ALA A 126 9.82 -5.86 -14.37
N ALA A 127 9.02 -5.67 -13.32
CA ALA A 127 8.95 -4.41 -12.58
C ALA A 127 10.25 -4.10 -11.82
N GLU A 128 10.93 -5.12 -11.30
CA GLU A 128 12.23 -4.98 -10.62
C GLU A 128 13.39 -4.70 -11.59
N SER A 129 13.35 -5.26 -12.81
CA SER A 129 14.38 -5.04 -13.83
C SER A 129 14.22 -3.73 -14.63
N ARG A 130 13.12 -2.99 -14.44
CA ARG A 130 12.88 -1.72 -15.14
C ARG A 130 13.89 -0.65 -14.69
N PRO A 131 14.77 -0.16 -15.57
CA PRO A 131 15.76 0.85 -15.20
C PRO A 131 15.09 2.18 -14.81
N ALA A 132 15.73 2.91 -13.90
CA ALA A 132 15.30 4.27 -13.56
C ALA A 132 15.39 5.16 -14.83
N PRO A 133 14.43 6.08 -15.03
CA PRO A 133 14.48 6.98 -16.17
C PRO A 133 15.79 7.78 -16.18
N PRO A 134 16.38 8.03 -17.35
CA PRO A 134 17.63 8.77 -17.44
C PRO A 134 17.46 10.16 -16.82
N ALA A 135 18.45 10.59 -16.04
CA ALA A 135 18.51 11.97 -15.61
C ALA A 135 18.59 12.85 -16.87
N LYS A 136 17.66 13.79 -17.03
CA LYS A 136 17.78 14.80 -18.09
C LYS A 136 19.09 15.59 -17.84
N PRO A 137 19.87 15.90 -18.89
CA PRO A 137 21.09 16.70 -18.78
C PRO A 137 20.81 18.08 -18.19
#